data_AF-A0A3C0NQC9-F1
#
_entry.id   AF-A0A3C0NQC9-F1
#
_cell.length_a   1.000
_cell.length_b   1.000
_cell.length_c   1.000
_cell.angle_alpha   90.00
_cell.angle_beta   90.00
_cell.angle_gamma   90.00
#
_symmetry.space_group_name_H-M   'P 1'
#
loop_
_entity.id
_entity.type
_entity.pdbx_description
1 polymer ?
#
loop_
_entity_poly.entity_id
_entity_poly.type
_entity_poly.pdbx_seq_one_letter_code
_entity_poly.pdbx_strand_id
1 'polypeptide(L)'
;EYKNKGVAYCPHCDGPLFKGKHVAVIGGGNSGVEAAIDLAGVVGQVTLLQYDAELKADAVLQKKLRSLENVTILVNAQTTEITGNGTRVNGLIYTERVSGESKHVALEGVFIQIGLVPNSDWLKGTLDLSQYGEIEINHHNATSLPGVFAAGDVTTIPYKQIIIAMGEGANAALGAFDYLIRN
;
A
#
# COMPACT_ATOMS: atom_id res chain seq x y z
N GLU A 1 -5.66 14.80 10.25
CA GLU A 1 -4.87 15.39 11.36
C GLU A 1 -3.54 14.67 11.59
N TYR A 2 -3.54 13.36 11.81
CA TYR A 2 -2.33 12.60 12.21
C TYR A 2 -1.44 12.06 11.07
N LYS A 3 -1.56 12.60 9.85
CA LYS A 3 -0.65 12.26 8.73
C LYS A 3 0.79 12.60 9.15
N ASN A 4 1.72 11.66 8.94
CA ASN A 4 3.13 11.76 9.37
C ASN A 4 3.34 11.89 10.90
N LYS A 5 2.28 11.64 11.69
CA LYS A 5 2.31 11.66 13.17
C LYS A 5 1.81 10.33 13.76
N GLY A 6 2.04 9.24 13.04
CA GLY A 6 1.56 7.90 13.37
C GLY A 6 0.71 7.28 12.25
N VAL A 7 0.12 8.08 11.37
CA VAL A 7 -0.52 7.56 10.14
C VAL A 7 0.49 7.56 8.99
N ALA A 8 0.69 6.37 8.41
CA ALA A 8 1.64 6.09 7.34
C ALA A 8 0.95 5.35 6.17
N TYR A 9 1.53 5.44 4.99
CA TYR A 9 1.05 4.78 3.76
C TYR A 9 2.09 3.84 3.15
N CYS A 10 3.32 3.86 3.66
CA CYS A 10 4.44 3.07 3.14
C CYS A 10 5.08 2.26 4.28
N PRO A 11 4.81 0.95 4.39
CA PRO A 11 5.42 0.10 5.42
C PRO A 11 6.95 0.08 5.30
N HIS A 12 7.48 0.01 4.08
CA HIS A 12 8.93 0.00 3.83
C HIS A 12 9.63 1.29 4.30
N CYS A 13 8.93 2.43 4.26
CA CYS A 13 9.48 3.73 4.60
C CYS A 13 9.47 3.97 6.11
N ASP A 14 8.32 3.72 6.74
CA ASP A 14 8.06 4.12 8.12
C ASP A 14 8.16 2.96 9.13
N GLY A 15 8.08 1.71 8.68
CA GLY A 15 8.08 0.51 9.53
C GLY A 15 9.18 0.47 10.59
N PRO A 16 10.45 0.78 10.25
CA PRO A 16 11.55 0.82 11.23
C PRO A 16 11.33 1.79 12.41
N LEU A 17 10.52 2.85 12.24
CA LEU A 17 10.21 3.85 13.27
C LEU A 17 9.25 3.32 14.36
N PHE A 18 8.64 2.15 14.14
CA PHE A 18 7.67 1.52 15.02
C PHE A 18 8.21 0.28 15.74
N LYS A 19 9.54 0.11 15.80
CA LYS A 19 10.17 -0.99 16.53
C LYS A 19 9.63 -1.12 17.96
N GLY A 20 9.13 -2.31 18.29
CA GLY A 20 8.53 -2.63 19.60
C GLY A 20 7.17 -1.98 19.91
N LYS A 21 6.61 -1.17 19.01
CA LYS A 21 5.30 -0.51 19.18
C LYS A 21 4.16 -1.38 18.65
N HIS A 22 2.93 -1.02 18.95
CA HIS A 22 1.74 -1.65 18.39
C HIS A 22 1.27 -0.85 17.17
N VAL A 23 0.93 -1.54 16.10
CA VAL A 23 0.51 -0.91 14.85
C VAL A 23 -0.73 -1.59 14.28
N ALA A 24 -1.50 -0.85 13.49
CA ALA A 24 -2.56 -1.40 12.67
C ALA A 24 -2.20 -1.33 11.19
N VAL A 25 -2.67 -2.32 10.43
CA VAL A 25 -2.68 -2.30 8.96
C VAL A 25 -4.12 -2.30 8.48
N ILE A 26 -4.49 -1.34 7.65
CA ILE A 26 -5.85 -1.19 7.12
C ILE A 26 -5.90 -1.70 5.69
N GLY A 27 -6.59 -2.83 5.48
CA GLY A 27 -6.73 -3.50 4.18
C GLY A 27 -6.24 -4.94 4.22
N GLY A 28 -7.06 -5.87 3.72
CA GLY A 28 -6.78 -7.31 3.67
C GLY A 28 -6.51 -7.88 2.28
N GLY A 29 -6.13 -7.05 1.31
CA GLY A 29 -5.56 -7.49 0.02
C GLY A 29 -4.07 -7.83 0.13
N ASN A 30 -3.41 -8.20 -0.98
CA ASN A 30 -1.99 -8.59 -0.98
C ASN A 30 -1.10 -7.53 -0.31
N SER A 31 -1.22 -6.26 -0.70
CA SER A 31 -0.41 -5.17 -0.13
C SER A 31 -0.55 -5.05 1.38
N GLY A 32 -1.77 -5.14 1.91
CA GLY A 32 -2.01 -5.04 3.35
C GLY A 32 -1.52 -6.28 4.11
N VAL A 33 -1.72 -7.48 3.57
CA VAL A 33 -1.26 -8.71 4.21
C VAL A 33 0.26 -8.82 4.18
N GLU A 34 0.92 -8.48 3.07
CA GLU A 34 2.38 -8.40 2.98
C GLU A 34 2.95 -7.36 3.94
N ALA A 35 2.35 -6.17 4.00
CA ALA A 35 2.74 -5.13 4.95
C ALA A 35 2.63 -5.59 6.40
N ALA A 36 1.57 -6.32 6.75
CA ALA A 36 1.40 -6.87 8.10
C ALA A 36 2.45 -7.95 8.42
N ILE A 37 2.81 -8.81 7.46
CA ILE A 37 3.87 -9.81 7.61
C ILE A 37 5.24 -9.11 7.80
N ASP A 38 5.54 -8.10 6.98
CA ASP A 38 6.77 -7.31 7.06
C ASP A 38 6.89 -6.61 8.43
N LEU A 39 5.86 -5.85 8.81
CA LEU A 39 5.83 -5.12 10.07
C LEU A 39 5.91 -6.05 11.28
N ALA A 40 5.31 -7.23 11.23
CA ALA A 40 5.36 -8.21 12.33
C ALA A 40 6.79 -8.66 12.68
N GLY A 41 7.75 -8.54 11.76
CA GLY A 41 9.16 -8.81 12.03
C GLY A 41 9.90 -7.69 12.79
N VAL A 42 9.30 -6.50 12.89
CA VAL A 42 9.94 -5.28 13.43
C VAL A 42 9.20 -4.74 14.66
N VAL A 43 7.88 -4.75 14.63
CA VAL A 43 7.00 -4.13 15.63
C VAL A 43 6.63 -5.11 16.75
N GLY A 44 6.07 -4.60 17.84
CA GLY A 44 5.64 -5.43 18.96
C GLY A 44 4.39 -6.24 18.63
N GLN A 45 3.38 -5.61 18.03
CA GLN A 45 2.12 -6.25 17.65
C GLN A 45 1.52 -5.59 16.40
N VAL A 46 0.95 -6.39 15.51
CA VAL A 46 0.19 -5.92 14.35
C VAL A 46 -1.28 -6.29 14.50
N THR A 47 -2.17 -5.32 14.30
CA THR A 47 -3.62 -5.58 14.13
C THR A 47 -4.02 -5.28 12.69
N LEU A 48 -4.34 -6.29 11.90
CA LEU A 48 -4.85 -6.11 10.54
C LEU A 48 -6.37 -5.96 10.58
N LEU A 49 -6.88 -4.87 10.01
CA LEU A 49 -8.31 -4.61 9.86
C LEU A 49 -8.71 -4.81 8.39
N GLN A 50 -9.65 -5.72 8.18
CA GLN A 50 -10.25 -6.00 6.89
C GLN A 50 -11.73 -5.61 6.90
N TYR A 51 -12.12 -4.82 5.91
CA TYR A 51 -13.46 -4.28 5.80
C TYR A 51 -14.52 -5.37 5.55
N ASP A 52 -14.19 -6.35 4.72
CA ASP A 52 -15.08 -7.47 4.37
C ASP A 52 -14.96 -8.63 5.37
N ALA A 53 -15.81 -9.65 5.22
CA ALA A 53 -15.82 -10.84 6.07
C ALA A 53 -14.58 -11.74 5.91
N GLU A 54 -13.83 -11.55 4.83
CA GLU A 54 -12.65 -12.34 4.50
C GLU A 54 -11.53 -11.48 3.92
N LEU A 55 -10.29 -11.98 4.06
CA LEU A 55 -9.12 -11.39 3.40
C LEU A 55 -9.17 -11.73 1.90
N LYS A 56 -8.79 -10.77 1.06
CA LYS A 56 -8.70 -10.93 -0.41
C LYS A 56 -7.29 -11.29 -0.88
N ALA A 57 -6.31 -11.31 0.01
CA ALA A 57 -4.96 -11.68 -0.32
C ALA A 57 -4.83 -13.16 -0.71
N ASP A 58 -3.75 -13.51 -1.40
CA ASP A 58 -3.46 -14.88 -1.81
C ASP A 58 -3.41 -15.82 -0.60
N ALA A 59 -3.89 -17.06 -0.78
CA ALA A 59 -4.02 -18.04 0.30
C ALA A 59 -2.69 -18.32 1.01
N VAL A 60 -1.57 -18.27 0.30
CA VAL A 60 -0.22 -18.45 0.87
C VAL A 60 0.14 -17.31 1.84
N LEU A 61 -0.21 -16.08 1.49
CA LEU A 61 0.01 -14.90 2.33
C LEU A 61 -0.91 -14.93 3.55
N GLN A 62 -2.18 -15.29 3.39
CA GLN A 62 -3.10 -15.47 4.52
C GLN A 62 -2.61 -16.54 5.50
N LYS A 63 -2.13 -17.68 4.99
CA LYS A 63 -1.57 -18.77 5.80
C LYS A 63 -0.34 -18.29 6.58
N LYS A 64 0.56 -17.56 5.92
CA LYS A 64 1.75 -16.98 6.56
C LYS A 64 1.36 -15.97 7.63
N LEU A 65 0.44 -15.05 7.35
CA LEU A 65 -0.03 -14.04 8.30
C LEU A 65 -0.62 -14.69 9.56
N ARG A 66 -1.46 -15.72 9.39
CA ARG A 66 -2.07 -16.47 10.51
C ARG A 66 -1.08 -17.29 11.33
N SER A 67 0.12 -17.54 10.81
CA SER A 67 1.16 -18.28 11.55
C SER A 67 1.98 -17.38 12.49
N LEU A 68 1.75 -16.07 12.50
CA LEU A 68 2.52 -15.11 13.29
C LEU A 68 1.83 -14.87 14.63
N GLU A 69 2.56 -15.03 15.73
CA GLU A 69 2.02 -14.95 17.10
C GLU A 69 1.66 -13.53 17.54
N ASN A 70 2.30 -12.52 16.95
CA ASN A 70 2.09 -11.11 17.27
C ASN A 70 1.13 -10.41 16.29
N VAL A 71 0.28 -11.17 15.60
CA VAL A 71 -0.69 -10.64 14.64
C VAL A 71 -2.12 -10.97 15.05
N THR A 72 -2.96 -9.94 15.13
CA THR A 72 -4.41 -10.07 15.27
C THR A 72 -5.09 -9.70 13.95
N ILE A 73 -6.02 -10.53 13.47
CA ILE A 73 -6.79 -10.26 12.25
C ILE A 73 -8.24 -9.97 12.63
N LEU A 74 -8.72 -8.78 12.26
CA LEU A 74 -10.10 -8.35 12.46
C LEU A 74 -10.78 -8.23 11.09
N VAL A 75 -11.78 -9.07 10.84
CA VAL A 75 -12.65 -8.99 9.65
C VAL A 75 -13.93 -8.24 9.98
N ASN A 76 -14.68 -7.82 8.96
CA ASN A 76 -15.85 -6.97 9.10
C ASN A 76 -15.55 -5.68 9.89
N ALA A 77 -14.30 -5.20 9.86
CA ALA A 77 -13.83 -4.09 10.68
C ALA A 77 -13.72 -2.82 9.83
N GLN A 78 -14.61 -1.86 10.08
CA GLN A 78 -14.55 -0.53 9.45
C GLN A 78 -13.91 0.47 10.41
N THR A 79 -12.70 0.93 10.12
CA THR A 79 -12.11 2.05 10.86
C THR A 79 -12.98 3.30 10.69
N THR A 80 -13.38 3.89 11.80
CA THR A 80 -14.24 5.09 11.85
C THR A 80 -13.48 6.32 12.33
N GLU A 81 -12.49 6.14 13.21
CA GLU A 81 -11.68 7.22 13.74
C GLU A 81 -10.23 6.78 14.01
N ILE A 82 -9.28 7.67 13.77
CA ILE A 82 -7.90 7.53 14.25
C ILE A 82 -7.74 8.50 15.42
N THR A 83 -7.47 7.97 16.60
CA THR A 83 -7.38 8.75 17.84
C THR A 83 -5.93 9.17 18.10
N GLY A 84 -5.77 10.27 18.84
CA GLY A 84 -4.46 10.77 19.22
C GLY A 84 -4.52 11.76 20.38
N ASN A 85 -3.34 12.15 20.85
CA ASN A 85 -3.18 13.11 21.96
C ASN A 85 -2.89 14.54 21.47
N GLY A 86 -3.24 14.86 20.23
CA GLY A 86 -2.92 16.14 19.55
C GLY A 86 -1.50 16.20 18.95
N THR A 87 -0.56 15.34 19.38
CA THR A 87 0.79 15.29 18.80
C THR A 87 1.07 14.02 18.01
N ARG A 88 0.48 12.89 18.41
CA ARG A 88 0.68 11.58 17.79
C ARG A 88 -0.55 10.70 17.96
N VAL A 89 -0.63 9.67 17.11
CA VAL A 89 -1.61 8.58 17.23
C VAL A 89 -1.44 7.87 18.58
N ASN A 90 -2.56 7.53 19.21
CA ASN A 90 -2.61 6.66 20.40
C ASN A 90 -3.60 5.50 20.26
N GLY A 91 -4.34 5.45 19.14
CA GLY A 91 -5.25 4.37 18.85
C GLY A 91 -6.05 4.56 17.57
N LEU A 92 -7.02 3.67 17.39
CA LEU A 92 -8.09 3.82 16.43
C LEU A 92 -9.39 3.27 16.99
N ILE A 93 -10.50 3.73 16.42
CA ILE A 93 -11.84 3.19 16.64
C ILE A 93 -12.27 2.51 15.35
N TYR A 94 -12.86 1.33 15.48
CA TYR A 94 -13.52 0.64 14.36
C TYR A 94 -14.91 0.17 14.77
N THR A 95 -15.81 0.13 13.80
CA THR A 95 -17.12 -0.52 13.92
C THR A 95 -17.00 -1.93 13.38
N GLU A 96 -17.35 -2.93 14.20
CA GLU A 96 -17.57 -4.29 13.73
C GLU A 96 -18.93 -4.33 13.00
N ARG A 97 -18.90 -4.60 11.70
CA ARG A 97 -20.03 -4.34 10.79
C ARG A 97 -21.18 -5.33 10.97
N VAL A 98 -20.95 -6.52 11.54
CA VAL A 98 -22.01 -7.52 11.75
C VAL A 98 -22.85 -7.17 12.97
N SER A 99 -22.22 -6.77 14.07
CA SER A 99 -22.87 -6.43 15.34
C SER A 99 -23.21 -4.94 15.48
N GLY A 100 -22.52 -4.07 14.73
CA GLY A 100 -22.58 -2.62 14.88
C GLY A 100 -21.80 -2.09 16.10
N GLU A 101 -21.08 -2.95 16.83
CA GLU A 101 -20.32 -2.56 18.02
C GLU A 101 -19.10 -1.71 17.64
N SER A 102 -18.91 -0.61 18.37
CA SER A 102 -17.72 0.24 18.24
C SER A 102 -16.64 -0.18 19.23
N LYS A 103 -15.43 -0.42 18.73
CA LYS A 103 -14.29 -0.94 19.50
C LYS A 103 -13.07 -0.06 19.34
N HIS A 104 -12.34 0.14 20.44
CA HIS A 104 -11.10 0.89 20.46
C HIS A 104 -9.88 -0.06 20.49
N VAL A 105 -8.85 0.26 19.70
CA VAL A 105 -7.57 -0.43 19.71
C VAL A 105 -6.49 0.59 20.04
N ALA A 106 -5.78 0.40 21.16
CA ALA A 106 -4.64 1.22 21.54
C ALA A 106 -3.41 0.83 20.72
N LEU A 107 -2.80 1.79 20.04
CA LEU A 107 -1.65 1.60 19.15
C LEU A 107 -0.96 2.92 18.83
N GLU A 108 0.26 2.87 18.33
CA GLU A 108 1.04 4.06 18.01
C GLU A 108 1.14 4.35 16.51
N GLY A 109 0.83 3.36 15.66
CA GLY A 109 0.95 3.47 14.20
C GLY A 109 -0.25 2.90 13.44
N VAL A 110 -0.65 3.55 12.35
CA VAL A 110 -1.69 3.08 11.42
C VAL A 110 -1.15 3.14 9.99
N PHE A 111 -1.01 1.98 9.36
CA PHE A 111 -0.55 1.82 7.99
C PHE A 111 -1.74 1.56 7.07
N ILE A 112 -2.05 2.51 6.18
CA ILE A 112 -3.19 2.39 5.27
C ILE A 112 -2.73 1.68 3.99
N GLN A 113 -3.31 0.50 3.71
CA GLN A 113 -2.97 -0.39 2.59
C GLN A 113 -4.24 -0.86 1.84
N ILE A 114 -5.17 0.07 1.60
CA ILE A 114 -6.46 -0.21 0.96
C ILE A 114 -6.32 -0.38 -0.57
N GLY A 115 -5.29 0.22 -1.16
CA GLY A 115 -4.99 0.15 -2.58
C GLY A 115 -4.28 1.41 -3.07
N LEU A 116 -3.68 1.31 -4.25
CA LEU A 116 -3.11 2.42 -4.99
C LEU A 116 -4.04 2.77 -6.14
N VAL A 117 -4.28 4.06 -6.37
CA VAL A 117 -5.00 4.55 -7.55
C VAL A 117 -4.00 5.34 -8.40
N PRO A 118 -3.55 4.81 -9.54
CA PRO A 118 -2.67 5.53 -10.45
C PRO A 118 -3.35 6.78 -11.05
N ASN A 119 -2.58 7.85 -11.25
CA ASN A 119 -3.07 9.09 -11.86
C ASN A 119 -3.11 9.02 -13.40
N SER A 120 -3.69 7.96 -13.94
CA SER A 120 -3.70 7.58 -15.37
C SER A 120 -5.09 7.56 -15.98
N ASP A 121 -6.15 7.83 -15.22
CA ASP A 121 -7.54 7.73 -15.67
C ASP A 121 -7.82 8.52 -16.97
N TRP A 122 -7.14 9.65 -17.15
CA TRP A 122 -7.25 10.50 -18.33
C TRP A 122 -6.62 9.90 -19.60
N LEU A 123 -5.85 8.81 -19.47
CA LEU A 123 -5.20 8.09 -20.57
C LEU A 123 -6.00 6.88 -21.04
N LYS A 124 -7.15 6.57 -20.42
CA LYS A 124 -8.03 5.48 -20.82
C LYS A 124 -8.42 5.61 -22.30
N GLY A 125 -8.25 4.52 -23.06
CA GLY A 125 -8.50 4.49 -24.50
C GLY A 125 -7.39 5.10 -25.36
N THR A 126 -6.37 5.71 -24.74
CA THR A 126 -5.17 6.22 -25.43
C THR A 126 -3.98 5.27 -25.26
N LEU A 127 -3.75 4.80 -24.02
CA LEU A 127 -2.69 3.85 -23.69
C LEU A 127 -3.28 2.57 -23.11
N ASP A 128 -2.51 1.49 -23.20
CA ASP A 128 -2.82 0.22 -22.54
C ASP A 128 -2.60 0.39 -21.04
N LEU A 129 -3.64 0.08 -20.26
CA LEU A 129 -3.60 0.13 -18.80
C LEU A 129 -3.88 -1.26 -18.24
N SER A 130 -3.20 -1.60 -17.15
CA SER A 130 -3.48 -2.82 -16.40
C SER A 130 -4.91 -2.80 -15.83
N GLN A 131 -5.39 -3.94 -15.33
CA GLN A 131 -6.67 -4.00 -14.62
C GLN A 131 -6.76 -3.07 -13.38
N TYR A 132 -5.60 -2.61 -12.88
CA TYR A 132 -5.50 -1.68 -11.75
C TYR A 132 -5.30 -0.22 -12.20
N GLY A 133 -5.35 0.04 -13.50
CA GLY A 133 -5.17 1.37 -14.09
C GLY A 133 -3.70 1.79 -14.26
N GLU A 134 -2.73 0.93 -13.99
CA GLU A 134 -1.32 1.27 -14.18
C GLU A 134 -0.98 1.30 -15.67
N ILE A 135 -0.11 2.22 -16.12
CA ILE A 135 0.35 2.27 -17.52
C ILE A 135 1.22 1.05 -17.79
N GLU A 136 0.83 0.23 -18.77
CA GLU A 136 1.61 -0.92 -19.21
C GLU A 136 2.90 -0.44 -19.90
N ILE A 137 4.03 -0.95 -19.45
CA ILE A 137 5.35 -0.63 -19.99
C ILE A 137 6.18 -1.89 -20.26
N ASN A 138 7.09 -1.81 -21.22
CA ASN A 138 8.15 -2.82 -21.38
C ASN A 138 9.42 -2.46 -20.59
N HIS A 139 10.48 -3.26 -20.73
CA HIS A 139 11.76 -3.06 -20.03
C HIS A 139 12.53 -1.78 -20.42
N HIS A 140 12.08 -1.06 -21.44
CA HIS A 140 12.59 0.25 -21.85
C HIS A 140 11.63 1.39 -21.47
N ASN A 141 10.64 1.14 -20.61
CA ASN A 141 9.61 2.10 -20.21
C ASN A 141 8.71 2.59 -21.37
N ALA A 142 8.73 1.91 -22.52
CA ALA A 142 7.88 2.24 -23.66
C ALA A 142 6.46 1.72 -23.43
N THR A 143 5.48 2.53 -23.80
CA THR A 143 4.04 2.22 -23.71
C THR A 143 3.52 1.58 -24.99
N SER A 144 2.21 1.33 -25.08
CA SER A 144 1.57 0.83 -26.31
C SER A 144 1.56 1.85 -27.46
N LEU A 145 1.83 3.14 -27.19
CA LEU A 145 1.91 4.19 -28.21
C LEU A 145 3.39 4.52 -28.53
N PRO A 146 3.88 4.30 -29.77
CA PRO A 146 5.24 4.64 -30.16
C PRO A 146 5.61 6.10 -29.87
N GLY A 147 6.79 6.30 -29.28
CA GLY A 147 7.27 7.63 -28.87
C GLY A 147 6.74 8.10 -27.51
N VAL A 148 5.84 7.36 -26.86
CA VAL A 148 5.35 7.65 -25.50
C VAL A 148 5.93 6.66 -24.49
N PHE A 149 6.50 7.21 -23.44
CA PHE A 149 7.16 6.49 -22.35
C PHE A 149 6.53 6.88 -21.01
N ALA A 150 6.57 5.98 -20.04
CA ALA A 150 6.05 6.23 -18.70
C ALA A 150 7.01 5.68 -17.63
N ALA A 151 7.07 6.34 -16.48
CA ALA A 151 7.99 5.99 -15.41
C ALA A 151 7.39 6.22 -14.02
N GLY A 152 7.90 5.46 -13.04
CA GLY A 152 7.52 5.59 -11.64
C GLY A 152 6.16 4.97 -11.34
N ASP A 153 5.56 5.39 -10.22
CA ASP A 153 4.45 4.66 -9.59
C ASP A 153 3.20 4.50 -10.45
N VAL A 154 3.04 5.32 -11.49
CA VAL A 154 1.92 5.27 -12.43
C VAL A 154 1.97 4.07 -13.37
N THR A 155 3.12 3.38 -13.48
CA THR A 155 3.32 2.25 -14.39
C THR A 155 3.20 0.91 -13.68
N THR A 156 3.28 -0.18 -14.45
CA THR A 156 3.26 -1.57 -13.94
C THR A 156 4.53 -2.02 -13.24
N ILE A 157 5.43 -1.11 -12.86
CA ILE A 157 6.52 -1.47 -11.94
C ILE A 157 5.94 -2.01 -10.63
N PRO A 158 6.49 -3.11 -10.09
CA PRO A 158 5.90 -3.81 -8.95
C PRO A 158 6.02 -3.04 -7.64
N TYR A 159 6.99 -2.12 -7.52
CA TYR A 159 7.32 -1.45 -6.26
C TYR A 159 7.32 0.06 -6.42
N LYS A 160 6.77 0.74 -5.41
CA LYS A 160 6.49 2.17 -5.43
C LYS A 160 7.39 2.87 -4.42
N GLN A 161 8.55 3.34 -4.88
CA GLN A 161 9.61 3.93 -4.03
C GLN A 161 10.32 5.05 -4.78
N ILE A 162 10.80 6.04 -4.03
CA ILE A 162 11.51 7.22 -4.59
C ILE A 162 12.69 6.77 -5.47
N ILE A 163 13.57 5.91 -4.94
CA ILE A 163 14.78 5.50 -5.66
C ILE A 163 14.46 4.63 -6.89
N ILE A 164 13.38 3.84 -6.83
CA ILE A 164 12.92 3.01 -7.95
C ILE A 164 12.37 3.93 -9.05
N ALA A 165 11.48 4.86 -8.69
CA ALA A 165 10.92 5.83 -9.63
C ALA A 165 11.99 6.71 -10.30
N MET A 166 13.06 7.07 -9.57
CA MET A 166 14.21 7.77 -10.16
C MET A 166 14.94 6.92 -11.20
N GLY A 167 15.15 5.64 -10.94
CA GLY A 167 15.74 4.70 -11.91
C GLY A 167 14.88 4.54 -13.16
N GLU A 168 13.57 4.37 -12.98
CA GLU A 168 12.61 4.28 -14.08
C GLU A 168 12.56 5.57 -14.91
N GLY A 169 12.63 6.73 -14.26
CA GLY A 169 12.69 8.02 -14.94
C GLY A 169 13.93 8.15 -15.84
N ALA A 170 15.09 7.67 -15.35
CA ALA A 170 16.31 7.63 -16.16
C ALA A 170 16.17 6.66 -17.35
N ASN A 171 15.60 5.47 -17.14
CA ASN A 171 15.38 4.49 -18.21
C ASN A 171 14.42 5.02 -19.29
N ALA A 172 13.31 5.62 -18.90
CA ALA A 172 12.35 6.25 -19.82
C ALA A 172 12.96 7.40 -20.62
N ALA A 173 13.79 8.24 -19.99
CA ALA A 173 14.46 9.34 -20.68
C ALA A 173 15.45 8.84 -21.75
N LEU A 174 16.22 7.79 -21.44
CA LEU A 174 17.14 7.17 -22.39
C LEU A 174 16.39 6.42 -23.51
N GLY A 175 15.29 5.73 -23.18
CA GLY A 175 14.41 5.10 -24.17
C GLY A 175 13.81 6.11 -25.14
N ALA A 176 13.34 7.25 -24.63
CA ALA A 176 12.83 8.34 -25.46
C ALA A 176 13.93 8.93 -26.37
N PHE A 177 15.14 9.11 -25.85
CA PHE A 177 16.27 9.57 -26.68
C PHE A 177 16.62 8.58 -27.79
N ASP A 178 16.69 7.27 -27.49
CA ASP A 178 16.95 6.24 -28.51
C ASP A 178 15.87 6.22 -29.60
N TYR A 179 14.59 6.42 -29.22
CA TYR A 179 13.49 6.55 -30.17
C TYR A 179 13.68 7.74 -31.12
N LEU A 180 14.07 8.91 -30.58
CA LEU A 180 14.24 10.15 -31.35
C LEU A 180 15.40 10.11 -32.35
N ILE A 181 16.44 9.32 -32.10
CA ILE A 181 17.58 9.22 -33.04
C ILE A 181 17.38 8.16 -34.13
N ARG A 182 16.32 7.34 -34.01
CA ARG A 182 16.01 6.23 -34.93
C ARG A 182 14.75 6.47 -35.78
N ASN A 183 14.03 7.55 -35.55
CA ASN A 183 12.80 7.94 -36.26
C ASN A 183 12.85 9.42 -36.63
#